data_AF-A0A843FCK5-F1
#
_entry.id   AF-A0A843FCK5-F1
#
_cell.length_a   1.000
_cell.length_b   1.000
_cell.length_c   1.000
_cell.angle_alpha   90.00
_cell.angle_beta   90.00
_cell.angle_gamma   90.00
#
_symmetry.space_group_name_H-M   'P 1'
#
loop_
_entity.id
_entity.type
_entity.pdbx_description
1 polymer ?
#
loop_
_entity_poly.entity_id
_entity_poly.type
_entity_poly.pdbx_seq_one_letter_code
_entity_poly.pdbx_strand_id
1 'polypeptide(L)'
;SGNWVGKEGKYNITIIGEDREKTLITNVYYGEAYPILWQMSGNKNNNCSVTFINITFKSGSYIELDRMNFNFINCTFEKMPIKIDSQTKNVGDGVETDYQDGFSYTFNNCLFANYTAEDLSYPLESFNQNSVLEFHKISNAQFTNCIFENIVVDSIFTSYAIKYDAPNGVYASLIVKDCTFNNVVVKGIVKTTEESVSNIITDNKYNFDKVQKTIALEDSVYVDVPVNATNLTVKVVDIKEGEDFTIDVTLSNNLTANVSVVINQKEYNVSVVNGTGSLKVSDKLAANTYNVEASFKGLSPYAASTNATTFKVEKVSAPASDKDKQTTTPKVTKKATKITAKKATFKAKKKTKKYTIVLKAGKTAVKKVKVTLKVGKKTYKATTNSKGKATFKITKLNKKGKYTAVIKFAGNKNFKPTSKKVKITVKK
;
A
#
# COMPACT_ATOMS: atom_id res chain seq x y z
N SER A 1 -51.64 -15.97 7.71
CA SER A 1 -52.57 -16.27 6.60
C SER A 1 -53.52 -15.09 6.40
N GLY A 2 -53.39 -14.40 5.28
CA GLY A 2 -54.30 -13.31 4.92
C GLY A 2 -53.97 -12.80 3.54
N ASN A 3 -54.73 -13.26 2.53
CA ASN A 3 -54.71 -12.64 1.21
C ASN A 3 -55.33 -11.25 1.35
N TRP A 4 -54.54 -10.19 1.16
CA TRP A 4 -55.05 -8.82 1.15
C TRP A 4 -55.32 -8.38 -0.29
N VAL A 5 -56.60 -8.24 -0.62
CA VAL A 5 -57.07 -7.55 -1.81
C VAL A 5 -57.27 -6.08 -1.45
N GLY A 6 -56.30 -5.22 -1.79
CA GLY A 6 -56.48 -3.78 -1.65
C GLY A 6 -57.56 -3.29 -2.62
N LYS A 7 -58.64 -2.71 -2.10
CA LYS A 7 -59.51 -1.82 -2.88
C LYS A 7 -58.71 -0.59 -3.30
N GLU A 8 -59.14 0.17 -4.31
CA GLU A 8 -58.49 1.43 -4.70
C GLU A 8 -58.34 2.37 -3.49
N GLY A 9 -57.10 2.74 -3.13
CA GLY A 9 -56.79 3.58 -1.98
C GLY A 9 -55.29 3.76 -1.72
N LYS A 10 -54.91 4.77 -0.93
CA LYS A 10 -53.54 4.95 -0.41
C LYS A 10 -53.35 4.10 0.84
N TYR A 11 -52.36 3.22 0.87
CA TYR A 11 -52.10 2.34 2.02
C TYR A 11 -50.63 2.44 2.45
N ASN A 12 -50.41 2.71 3.74
CA ASN A 12 -49.10 2.65 4.38
C ASN A 12 -49.14 1.56 5.44
N ILE A 13 -48.39 0.48 5.22
CA ILE A 13 -48.34 -0.68 6.11
C ILE A 13 -47.02 -0.65 6.85
N THR A 14 -47.04 -0.80 8.18
CA THR A 14 -45.82 -0.96 9.00
C THR A 14 -45.83 -2.31 9.68
N ILE A 15 -44.73 -3.06 9.52
CA ILE A 15 -44.53 -4.38 10.09
C ILE A 15 -43.31 -4.31 11.01
N ILE A 16 -43.49 -4.67 12.28
CA ILE A 16 -42.46 -4.64 13.33
C ILE A 16 -42.35 -6.04 13.92
N GLY A 17 -41.14 -6.59 14.06
CA GLY A 17 -40.95 -7.90 14.69
C GLY A 17 -39.48 -8.25 14.90
N GLU A 18 -39.18 -9.11 15.88
CA GLU A 18 -37.80 -9.50 16.25
C GLU A 18 -37.26 -10.73 15.48
N ASP A 19 -38.12 -11.59 14.94
CA ASP A 19 -37.75 -12.75 14.10
C ASP A 19 -38.86 -13.07 13.09
N ARG A 20 -38.49 -13.58 11.91
CA ARG A 20 -39.37 -14.03 10.83
C ARG A 20 -40.37 -15.08 11.29
N GLU A 21 -39.96 -16.00 12.17
CA GLU A 21 -40.84 -17.10 12.62
C GLU A 21 -42.00 -16.63 13.51
N LYS A 22 -41.89 -15.46 14.14
CA LYS A 22 -42.98 -14.84 14.93
C LYS A 22 -43.81 -13.85 14.11
N THR A 23 -43.35 -13.50 12.91
CA THR A 23 -43.99 -12.50 12.03
C THR A 23 -44.52 -13.23 10.80
N LEU A 24 -45.73 -13.81 10.91
CA LEU A 24 -46.43 -14.48 9.80
C LEU A 24 -46.86 -13.46 8.73
N ILE A 25 -45.94 -13.04 7.88
CA ILE A 25 -46.30 -12.62 6.53
C ILE A 25 -46.37 -13.93 5.74
N THR A 26 -47.51 -14.28 5.17
CA THR A 26 -47.61 -15.41 4.24
C THR A 26 -48.45 -14.89 3.10
N ASN A 27 -47.81 -14.74 1.93
CA ASN A 27 -48.38 -14.42 0.63
C ASN A 27 -49.16 -13.10 0.55
N VAL A 28 -48.56 -12.09 -0.08
CA VAL A 28 -49.33 -11.03 -0.76
C VAL A 28 -49.30 -11.39 -2.24
N TYR A 29 -50.20 -12.28 -2.68
CA TYR A 29 -50.27 -12.63 -4.09
C TYR A 29 -51.68 -12.80 -4.64
N TYR A 30 -51.85 -12.29 -5.87
CA TYR A 30 -52.88 -12.68 -6.83
C TYR A 30 -52.25 -13.72 -7.78
N GLY A 31 -52.50 -15.02 -7.56
CA GLY A 31 -52.27 -16.08 -8.55
C GLY A 31 -51.16 -17.10 -8.24
N GLU A 32 -51.59 -18.33 -7.92
CA GLU A 32 -50.86 -19.62 -7.84
C GLU A 32 -49.50 -19.70 -7.12
N ALA A 33 -49.47 -20.55 -6.10
CA ALA A 33 -48.36 -20.73 -5.17
C ALA A 33 -47.19 -21.53 -5.77
N TYR A 34 -46.03 -20.90 -5.92
CA TYR A 34 -44.75 -21.61 -6.00
C TYR A 34 -44.17 -21.77 -4.59
N PRO A 35 -43.64 -22.95 -4.21
CA PRO A 35 -43.43 -23.30 -2.81
C PRO A 35 -42.29 -22.56 -2.08
N ILE A 36 -41.49 -21.72 -2.77
CA ILE A 36 -40.23 -21.18 -2.25
C ILE A 36 -39.98 -19.78 -2.83
N LEU A 37 -41.01 -18.91 -2.83
CA LEU A 37 -40.94 -17.60 -3.47
C LEU A 37 -41.73 -16.57 -2.65
N TRP A 38 -41.04 -15.52 -2.17
CA TRP A 38 -41.65 -14.46 -1.38
C TRP A 38 -41.89 -13.25 -2.27
N GLN A 39 -42.97 -13.29 -3.03
CA GLN A 39 -43.35 -12.20 -3.90
C GLN A 39 -44.23 -11.20 -3.15
N MET A 40 -43.76 -9.96 -3.09
CA MET A 40 -44.47 -8.83 -2.52
C MET A 40 -44.78 -7.88 -3.66
N SER A 41 -46.02 -7.94 -4.16
CA SER A 41 -46.48 -7.11 -5.28
C SER A 41 -47.66 -6.24 -4.86
N GLY A 42 -47.86 -5.10 -5.52
CA GLY A 42 -49.03 -4.25 -5.33
C GLY A 42 -49.60 -3.67 -6.61
N ASN A 43 -50.56 -2.76 -6.46
CA ASN A 43 -51.28 -2.17 -7.58
C ASN A 43 -50.39 -1.18 -8.35
N LYS A 44 -50.69 -0.93 -9.64
CA LYS A 44 -49.92 -0.10 -10.59
C LYS A 44 -49.68 1.36 -10.16
N ASN A 45 -50.16 1.79 -8.99
CA ASN A 45 -50.07 3.16 -8.51
C ASN A 45 -49.09 3.26 -7.33
N ASN A 46 -48.13 4.18 -7.39
CA ASN A 46 -47.06 4.43 -6.39
C ASN A 46 -47.57 4.98 -5.04
N ASN A 47 -48.87 4.85 -4.79
CA ASN A 47 -49.61 5.33 -3.65
C ASN A 47 -49.63 4.35 -2.46
N CYS A 48 -48.97 3.19 -2.59
CA CYS A 48 -48.85 2.20 -1.54
C CYS A 48 -47.39 2.04 -1.08
N SER A 49 -47.18 1.94 0.22
CA SER A 49 -45.88 1.65 0.81
C SER A 49 -45.96 0.60 1.91
N VAL A 50 -44.93 -0.25 1.99
CA VAL A 50 -44.74 -1.21 3.09
C VAL A 50 -43.42 -0.91 3.77
N THR A 51 -43.46 -0.75 5.09
CA THR A 51 -42.28 -0.50 5.93
C THR A 51 -42.06 -1.66 6.88
N PHE A 52 -40.85 -2.23 6.85
CA PHE A 52 -40.40 -3.26 7.78
C PHE A 52 -39.41 -2.66 8.77
N ILE A 53 -39.57 -2.97 10.05
CA ILE A 53 -38.72 -2.46 11.13
C ILE A 53 -38.22 -3.62 11.99
N ASN A 54 -36.90 -3.69 12.18
CA ASN A 54 -36.20 -4.68 13.03
C ASN A 54 -36.35 -6.15 12.61
N ILE A 55 -36.74 -6.43 11.37
CA ILE A 55 -37.03 -7.80 10.91
C ILE A 55 -35.76 -8.52 10.46
N THR A 56 -35.61 -9.78 10.86
CA THR A 56 -34.55 -10.67 10.35
C THR A 56 -35.11 -11.67 9.33
N PHE A 57 -34.65 -11.58 8.08
CA PHE A 57 -34.92 -12.49 6.98
C PHE A 57 -33.78 -13.53 6.89
N LYS A 58 -34.04 -14.78 7.26
CA LYS A 58 -33.09 -15.90 7.22
C LYS A 58 -33.30 -16.79 5.99
N SER A 59 -32.27 -17.56 5.62
CA SER A 59 -32.23 -18.48 4.48
C SER A 59 -33.53 -19.26 4.25
N GLY A 60 -33.94 -19.37 2.99
CA GLY A 60 -35.03 -20.26 2.59
C GLY A 60 -35.53 -20.03 1.16
N SER A 61 -35.28 -18.87 0.55
CA SER A 61 -35.66 -18.47 -0.81
C SER A 61 -34.96 -17.14 -1.16
N TYR A 62 -35.44 -16.41 -2.18
CA TYR A 62 -35.20 -14.97 -2.38
C TYR A 62 -36.47 -14.15 -2.05
N ILE A 63 -36.31 -12.84 -1.86
CA ILE A 63 -37.41 -11.87 -1.77
C ILE A 63 -37.60 -11.21 -3.13
N GLU A 64 -38.82 -11.19 -3.65
CA GLU A 64 -39.17 -10.40 -4.83
C GLU A 64 -40.02 -9.20 -4.41
N LEU A 65 -39.54 -8.01 -4.74
CA LEU A 65 -40.23 -6.75 -4.51
C LEU A 65 -40.72 -6.22 -5.87
N ASP A 66 -42.02 -6.02 -5.99
CA ASP A 66 -42.66 -5.61 -7.24
C ASP A 66 -43.76 -4.57 -7.01
N ARG A 67 -43.88 -3.62 -7.93
CA ARG A 67 -45.02 -2.67 -8.04
C ARG A 67 -45.48 -1.95 -6.75
N MET A 68 -44.58 -1.69 -5.79
CA MET A 68 -44.86 -0.87 -4.60
C MET A 68 -43.58 -0.23 -4.03
N ASN A 69 -43.76 0.78 -3.17
CA ASN A 69 -42.66 1.30 -2.38
C ASN A 69 -42.39 0.39 -1.18
N PHE A 70 -41.12 0.03 -0.96
CA PHE A 70 -40.71 -0.78 0.18
C PHE A 70 -39.63 -0.05 0.98
N ASN A 71 -39.80 -0.02 2.30
CA ASN A 71 -38.84 0.56 3.22
C ASN A 71 -38.42 -0.48 4.25
N PHE A 72 -37.12 -0.65 4.44
CA PHE A 72 -36.55 -1.56 5.43
C PHE A 72 -35.70 -0.74 6.40
N ILE A 73 -35.99 -0.85 7.69
CA ILE A 73 -35.31 -0.09 8.74
C ILE A 73 -34.81 -1.09 9.79
N ASN A 74 -33.49 -1.09 10.03
CA ASN A 74 -32.86 -2.01 10.99
C ASN A 74 -33.11 -3.50 10.69
N CYS A 75 -33.39 -3.85 9.44
CA CYS A 75 -33.64 -5.24 9.04
C CYS A 75 -32.33 -6.00 8.78
N THR A 76 -32.33 -7.31 9.03
CA THR A 76 -31.21 -8.21 8.72
C THR A 76 -31.60 -9.19 7.62
N PHE A 77 -30.75 -9.39 6.64
CA PHE A 77 -30.91 -10.30 5.50
C PHE A 77 -29.74 -11.28 5.51
N GLU A 78 -29.97 -12.46 6.08
CA GLU A 78 -28.96 -13.50 6.19
C GLU A 78 -29.23 -14.57 5.13
N LYS A 79 -28.28 -14.74 4.19
CA LYS A 79 -28.43 -15.67 3.06
C LYS A 79 -29.72 -15.44 2.26
N MET A 80 -30.09 -14.18 2.06
CA MET A 80 -31.37 -13.79 1.46
C MET A 80 -31.13 -12.86 0.25
N PRO A 81 -31.22 -13.37 -0.98
CA PRO A 81 -31.18 -12.53 -2.17
C PRO A 81 -32.44 -11.68 -2.26
N ILE A 82 -32.31 -10.52 -2.90
CA ILE A 82 -33.45 -9.66 -3.20
C ILE A 82 -33.50 -9.40 -4.71
N LYS A 83 -34.65 -9.67 -5.30
CA LYS A 83 -35.00 -9.27 -6.66
C LYS A 83 -35.96 -8.10 -6.57
N ILE A 84 -35.62 -7.01 -7.24
CA ILE A 84 -36.52 -5.90 -7.50
C ILE A 84 -36.92 -5.99 -8.96
N ASP A 85 -38.15 -6.45 -9.20
CA ASP A 85 -38.75 -6.48 -10.53
C ASP A 85 -39.75 -5.33 -10.65
N SER A 86 -39.83 -4.74 -11.82
CA SER A 86 -40.99 -3.95 -12.21
C SER A 86 -41.49 -4.60 -13.50
N GLN A 87 -42.42 -5.54 -13.39
CA GLN A 87 -42.86 -6.23 -14.60
C GLN A 87 -43.63 -5.25 -15.52
N THR A 88 -43.00 -4.76 -16.59
CA THR A 88 -43.69 -4.56 -17.86
C THR A 88 -44.12 -5.95 -18.36
N LYS A 89 -45.42 -6.23 -18.39
CA LYS A 89 -45.90 -7.29 -19.26
C LYS A 89 -45.64 -6.80 -20.69
N ASN A 90 -44.98 -7.61 -21.51
CA ASN A 90 -45.06 -7.44 -22.96
C ASN A 90 -46.53 -7.68 -23.33
N VAL A 91 -47.29 -6.61 -23.49
CA VAL A 91 -48.55 -6.67 -24.23
C VAL A 91 -48.14 -6.54 -25.68
N GLY A 92 -48.44 -7.56 -26.49
CA GLY A 92 -48.22 -7.49 -27.92
C GLY A 92 -48.76 -6.17 -28.48
N ASP A 93 -47.93 -5.52 -29.29
CA ASP A 93 -48.31 -4.45 -30.22
C ASP A 93 -48.96 -3.18 -29.66
N GLY A 94 -48.60 -2.73 -28.46
CA GLY A 94 -49.08 -1.42 -27.99
C GLY A 94 -48.46 -0.95 -26.69
N VAL A 95 -47.70 0.14 -26.78
CA VAL A 95 -47.08 0.88 -25.67
C VAL A 95 -48.13 1.18 -24.59
N GLU A 96 -48.02 0.57 -23.40
CA GLU A 96 -48.74 1.04 -22.22
C GLU A 96 -47.91 2.19 -21.62
N THR A 97 -48.45 3.42 -21.72
CA THR A 97 -47.84 4.71 -21.37
C THR A 97 -47.90 5.07 -19.87
N ASP A 98 -48.26 4.13 -18.99
CA ASP A 98 -48.72 4.50 -17.63
C ASP A 98 -47.69 4.29 -16.50
N TYR A 99 -46.50 3.77 -16.77
CA TYR A 99 -45.44 3.68 -15.75
C TYR A 99 -44.57 4.95 -15.73
N GLN A 100 -45.21 6.09 -15.40
CA GLN A 100 -44.52 7.39 -15.22
C GLN A 100 -43.90 7.56 -13.83
N ASP A 101 -44.33 6.76 -12.84
CA ASP A 101 -43.85 6.89 -11.47
C ASP A 101 -42.93 5.71 -11.12
N GLY A 102 -41.63 5.96 -10.91
CA GLY A 102 -40.69 4.93 -10.45
C GLY A 102 -40.95 4.50 -9.00
N PHE A 103 -40.96 3.19 -8.71
CA PHE A 103 -41.07 2.68 -7.34
C PHE A 103 -39.75 2.89 -6.56
N SER A 104 -39.88 3.13 -5.26
CA SER A 104 -38.75 3.34 -4.35
C SER A 104 -38.56 2.17 -3.38
N TYR A 105 -37.33 1.68 -3.31
CA TYR A 105 -36.91 0.61 -2.42
C TYR A 105 -35.80 1.14 -1.51
N THR A 106 -36.11 1.37 -0.24
CA THR A 106 -35.16 1.97 0.72
C THR A 106 -34.74 0.97 1.79
N PHE A 107 -33.44 0.98 2.11
CA PHE A 107 -32.83 0.16 3.14
C PHE A 107 -32.01 1.09 4.04
N ASN A 108 -32.39 1.20 5.30
CA ASN A 108 -31.76 2.07 6.26
C ASN A 108 -31.30 1.26 7.47
N ASN A 109 -30.00 1.32 7.77
CA ASN A 109 -29.38 0.59 8.88
C ASN A 109 -29.61 -0.93 8.80
N CYS A 110 -29.64 -1.48 7.58
CA CYS A 110 -29.85 -2.91 7.36
C CYS A 110 -28.53 -3.70 7.33
N LEU A 111 -28.56 -4.95 7.77
CA LEU A 111 -27.45 -5.90 7.66
C LEU A 111 -27.74 -6.91 6.54
N PHE A 112 -26.80 -7.13 5.63
CA PHE A 112 -26.80 -8.18 4.62
C PHE A 112 -25.61 -9.10 4.91
N ALA A 113 -25.87 -10.36 5.23
CA ALA A 113 -24.84 -11.22 5.80
C ALA A 113 -24.79 -12.64 5.21
N ASN A 114 -23.59 -13.20 5.25
CA ASN A 114 -23.29 -14.63 5.08
C ASN A 114 -23.75 -15.20 3.73
N TYR A 115 -23.59 -14.45 2.65
CA TYR A 115 -24.10 -14.83 1.33
C TYR A 115 -23.00 -15.43 0.46
N THR A 116 -23.21 -16.61 -0.12
CA THR A 116 -22.36 -17.14 -1.20
C THR A 116 -23.21 -17.50 -2.42
N ALA A 117 -22.67 -17.33 -3.63
CA ALA A 117 -23.39 -17.69 -4.87
C ALA A 117 -23.82 -19.18 -4.89
N GLU A 118 -23.08 -20.05 -4.21
CA GLU A 118 -23.37 -21.48 -4.08
C GLU A 118 -24.56 -21.80 -3.14
N ASP A 119 -24.93 -20.88 -2.23
CA ASP A 119 -26.10 -21.05 -1.35
C ASP A 119 -27.43 -21.03 -2.14
N LEU A 120 -27.42 -20.71 -3.44
CA LEU A 120 -28.61 -20.63 -4.30
C LEU A 120 -28.77 -21.88 -5.17
N SER A 121 -29.29 -22.95 -4.58
CA SER A 121 -29.51 -24.24 -5.26
C SER A 121 -30.65 -24.26 -6.30
N TYR A 122 -31.24 -23.12 -6.67
CA TYR A 122 -32.39 -23.06 -7.60
C TYR A 122 -32.05 -22.33 -8.90
N PRO A 123 -31.98 -23.03 -10.05
CA PRO A 123 -31.84 -22.40 -11.36
C PRO A 123 -33.14 -21.66 -11.68
N LEU A 124 -33.19 -20.38 -11.35
CA LEU A 124 -34.24 -19.49 -11.84
C LEU A 124 -33.74 -18.96 -13.18
N GLU A 125 -34.44 -19.27 -14.26
CA GLU A 125 -34.14 -18.79 -15.62
C GLU A 125 -34.11 -17.24 -15.74
N SER A 126 -34.43 -16.51 -14.67
CA SER A 126 -34.56 -15.05 -14.61
C SER A 126 -33.87 -14.35 -13.42
N PHE A 127 -32.99 -15.02 -12.67
CA PHE A 127 -32.17 -14.39 -11.63
C PHE A 127 -30.71 -14.81 -11.83
N ASN A 128 -29.79 -13.84 -11.97
CA ASN A 128 -28.36 -14.14 -12.06
C ASN A 128 -27.85 -14.43 -10.65
N GLN A 129 -27.70 -15.71 -10.32
CA GLN A 129 -27.34 -16.22 -8.99
C GLN A 129 -26.02 -15.67 -8.38
N ASN A 130 -25.34 -14.76 -9.07
CA ASN A 130 -24.06 -14.21 -8.70
C ASN A 130 -24.13 -12.79 -8.11
N SER A 131 -25.30 -12.35 -7.62
CA SER A 131 -25.41 -11.12 -6.84
C SER A 131 -26.32 -11.21 -5.63
N VAL A 132 -26.08 -10.36 -4.62
CA VAL A 132 -26.95 -10.27 -3.44
C VAL A 132 -28.28 -9.65 -3.82
N LEU A 133 -28.25 -8.70 -4.76
CA LEU A 133 -29.41 -7.91 -5.07
C LEU A 133 -29.45 -7.50 -6.55
N GLU A 134 -30.61 -7.74 -7.16
CA GLU A 134 -30.87 -7.43 -8.56
C GLU A 134 -31.99 -6.41 -8.71
N PHE A 135 -31.83 -5.48 -9.64
CA PHE A 135 -32.87 -4.52 -10.01
C PHE A 135 -33.10 -4.54 -11.52
N HIS A 136 -34.35 -4.76 -11.92
CA HIS A 136 -34.79 -4.67 -13.30
C HIS A 136 -35.52 -3.34 -13.58
N LYS A 137 -35.21 -2.72 -14.73
CA LYS A 137 -35.93 -1.56 -15.32
C LYS A 137 -35.92 -0.31 -14.41
N ILE A 138 -36.96 0.54 -14.47
CA ILE A 138 -37.07 1.92 -13.90
C ILE A 138 -37.18 2.01 -12.36
N SER A 139 -36.52 1.13 -11.63
CA SER A 139 -36.59 1.06 -10.16
C SER A 139 -35.56 1.97 -9.49
N ASN A 140 -35.93 2.59 -8.36
CA ASN A 140 -35.02 3.40 -7.54
C ASN A 140 -34.70 2.68 -6.23
N ALA A 141 -33.43 2.40 -5.98
CA ALA A 141 -33.01 1.74 -4.77
C ALA A 141 -31.98 2.53 -3.99
N GLN A 142 -32.20 2.63 -2.68
CA GLN A 142 -31.35 3.40 -1.78
C GLN A 142 -30.94 2.59 -0.56
N PHE A 143 -29.64 2.54 -0.31
CA PHE A 143 -29.02 1.92 0.85
C PHE A 143 -28.31 3.01 1.64
N THR A 144 -28.66 3.16 2.91
CA THR A 144 -28.07 4.17 3.80
C THR A 144 -27.70 3.53 5.12
N ASN A 145 -26.44 3.70 5.54
CA ASN A 145 -25.92 3.14 6.80
C ASN A 145 -26.06 1.61 6.89
N CYS A 146 -26.06 0.89 5.77
CA CYS A 146 -26.18 -0.57 5.76
C CYS A 146 -24.82 -1.26 5.93
N ILE A 147 -24.84 -2.51 6.38
CA ILE A 147 -23.65 -3.36 6.52
C ILE A 147 -23.79 -4.56 5.58
N PHE A 148 -22.73 -4.86 4.83
CA PHE A 148 -22.58 -6.02 3.95
C PHE A 148 -21.44 -6.87 4.50
N GLU A 149 -21.72 -8.07 4.98
CA GLU A 149 -20.76 -8.85 5.79
C GLU A 149 -20.66 -10.31 5.33
N ASN A 150 -19.42 -10.80 5.15
CA ASN A 150 -19.14 -12.20 4.77
C ASN A 150 -19.87 -12.60 3.47
N ILE A 151 -19.62 -11.87 2.38
CA ILE A 151 -20.32 -12.07 1.10
C ILE A 151 -19.31 -12.52 0.03
N VAL A 152 -19.64 -13.57 -0.73
CA VAL A 152 -18.83 -14.10 -1.83
C VAL A 152 -19.70 -14.25 -3.09
N VAL A 153 -19.63 -13.28 -3.99
CA VAL A 153 -20.48 -13.16 -5.20
C VAL A 153 -19.71 -12.48 -6.35
N ASP A 154 -20.27 -12.37 -7.55
CA ASP A 154 -19.64 -11.56 -8.61
C ASP A 154 -19.83 -10.07 -8.34
N SER A 155 -21.03 -9.66 -7.95
CA SER A 155 -21.33 -8.27 -7.57
C SER A 155 -22.31 -8.18 -6.41
N ILE A 156 -22.21 -7.14 -5.58
CA ILE A 156 -23.23 -6.90 -4.54
C ILE A 156 -24.55 -6.56 -5.20
N PHE A 157 -24.50 -5.65 -6.17
CA PHE A 157 -25.65 -5.16 -6.92
C PHE A 157 -25.52 -5.53 -8.39
N THR A 158 -26.61 -5.99 -9.00
CA THR A 158 -26.73 -6.10 -10.46
C THR A 158 -27.89 -5.24 -10.94
N SER A 159 -27.63 -4.40 -11.94
CA SER A 159 -28.65 -3.54 -12.55
C SER A 159 -28.85 -3.88 -14.01
N TYR A 160 -30.09 -4.21 -14.34
CA TYR A 160 -30.61 -4.48 -15.68
C TYR A 160 -31.48 -3.32 -16.19
N ALA A 161 -31.14 -2.08 -15.82
CA ALA A 161 -31.95 -0.93 -16.22
C ALA A 161 -31.91 -0.74 -17.75
N ILE A 162 -33.07 -0.48 -18.34
CA ILE A 162 -33.20 -0.12 -19.75
C ILE A 162 -33.22 1.40 -19.90
N LYS A 163 -32.62 1.92 -20.98
CA LYS A 163 -32.86 3.31 -21.41
C LYS A 163 -34.32 3.43 -21.82
N TYR A 164 -35.13 4.08 -20.97
CA TYR A 164 -36.49 4.43 -21.35
C TYR A 164 -36.46 5.83 -21.96
N ASP A 165 -36.86 5.97 -23.22
CA ASP A 165 -37.10 7.27 -23.89
C ASP A 165 -38.39 7.92 -23.33
N ALA A 166 -38.46 8.09 -22.01
CA ALA A 166 -39.48 8.92 -21.40
C ALA A 166 -39.18 10.38 -21.79
N PRO A 167 -40.21 11.18 -22.11
CA PRO A 167 -40.07 12.62 -22.35
C PRO A 167 -39.32 13.39 -21.24
N ASN A 168 -39.21 12.78 -20.05
CA ASN A 168 -38.70 13.39 -18.82
C ASN A 168 -37.39 12.75 -18.31
N GLY A 169 -36.81 11.76 -19.00
CA GLY A 169 -35.49 11.20 -18.65
C GLY A 169 -35.40 10.52 -17.28
N VAL A 170 -36.42 9.74 -16.86
CA VAL A 170 -36.37 9.01 -15.57
C VAL A 170 -35.53 7.74 -15.74
N TYR A 171 -34.31 7.77 -15.20
CA TYR A 171 -33.39 6.63 -15.17
C TYR A 171 -33.54 5.87 -13.85
N ALA A 172 -33.34 4.55 -13.89
CA ALA A 172 -33.15 3.77 -12.67
C ALA A 172 -31.95 4.36 -11.89
N SER A 173 -32.14 4.54 -10.57
CA SER A 173 -31.09 5.05 -9.70
C SER A 173 -30.75 4.06 -8.60
N LEU A 174 -29.46 3.86 -8.39
CA LEU A 174 -28.92 3.13 -7.24
C LEU A 174 -28.12 4.09 -6.40
N ILE A 175 -28.52 4.27 -5.14
CA ILE A 175 -27.83 5.10 -4.17
C ILE A 175 -27.31 4.20 -3.07
N VAL A 176 -26.00 4.21 -2.84
CA VAL A 176 -25.34 3.47 -1.76
C VAL A 176 -24.48 4.44 -0.98
N LYS A 177 -24.92 4.79 0.22
CA LYS A 177 -24.31 5.83 1.04
C LYS A 177 -24.05 5.37 2.46
N ASP A 178 -22.92 5.77 3.04
CA ASP A 178 -22.58 5.50 4.44
C ASP A 178 -22.59 4.00 4.81
N CYS A 179 -22.49 3.11 3.83
CA CYS A 179 -22.54 1.66 4.04
C CYS A 179 -21.16 1.09 4.34
N THR A 180 -21.09 -0.03 5.05
CA THR A 180 -19.85 -0.75 5.38
C THR A 180 -19.85 -2.13 4.74
N PHE A 181 -18.77 -2.47 4.06
CA PHE A 181 -18.55 -3.77 3.43
C PHE A 181 -17.40 -4.49 4.14
N ASN A 182 -17.69 -5.61 4.80
CA ASN A 182 -16.75 -6.38 5.62
C ASN A 182 -16.58 -7.79 5.05
N ASN A 183 -15.34 -8.23 4.84
CA ASN A 183 -15.05 -9.59 4.38
C ASN A 183 -15.87 -9.98 3.13
N VAL A 184 -15.88 -9.07 2.14
CA VAL A 184 -16.60 -9.25 0.87
C VAL A 184 -15.60 -9.70 -0.20
N VAL A 185 -15.99 -10.66 -1.04
CA VAL A 185 -15.22 -11.12 -2.20
C VAL A 185 -16.11 -10.91 -3.43
N VAL A 186 -15.76 -9.92 -4.25
CA VAL A 186 -16.51 -9.54 -5.46
C VAL A 186 -15.61 -9.20 -6.65
N LYS A 187 -16.14 -9.29 -7.88
CA LYS A 187 -15.55 -8.70 -9.10
C LYS A 187 -15.87 -7.21 -9.24
N GLY A 188 -16.92 -6.73 -8.58
CA GLY A 188 -17.17 -5.31 -8.33
C GLY A 188 -18.41 -5.07 -7.48
N ILE A 189 -18.60 -3.84 -6.99
CA ILE A 189 -19.75 -3.54 -6.10
C ILE A 189 -21.06 -3.52 -6.91
N VAL A 190 -21.04 -2.90 -8.09
CA VAL A 190 -22.19 -2.84 -9.00
C VAL A 190 -21.79 -3.43 -10.34
N LYS A 191 -22.61 -4.32 -10.87
CA LYS A 191 -22.56 -4.78 -12.26
C LYS A 191 -23.73 -4.16 -13.01
N THR A 192 -23.48 -3.43 -14.09
CA THR A 192 -24.52 -2.94 -15.00
C THR A 192 -24.43 -3.67 -16.34
N THR A 193 -25.57 -3.98 -16.95
CA THR A 193 -25.61 -4.60 -18.30
C THR A 193 -25.95 -3.61 -19.41
N GLU A 194 -26.18 -2.34 -19.08
CA GLU A 194 -26.56 -1.26 -20.00
C GLU A 194 -25.92 0.07 -19.54
N GLU A 195 -25.65 0.99 -20.48
CA GLU A 195 -24.81 2.19 -20.27
C GLU A 195 -25.46 3.32 -19.42
N SER A 196 -26.76 3.26 -19.12
CA SER A 196 -27.54 4.44 -18.66
C SER A 196 -28.05 4.43 -17.21
N VAL A 197 -27.39 3.71 -16.29
CA VAL A 197 -27.76 3.72 -14.85
C VAL A 197 -27.09 4.89 -14.12
N SER A 198 -27.86 5.71 -13.41
CA SER A 198 -27.31 6.72 -12.50
C SER A 198 -26.99 6.10 -11.14
N ASN A 199 -25.75 5.68 -10.95
CA ASN A 199 -25.26 5.14 -9.69
C ASN A 199 -24.61 6.25 -8.84
N ILE A 200 -25.04 6.41 -7.59
CA ILE A 200 -24.43 7.29 -6.58
C ILE A 200 -23.89 6.40 -5.46
N ILE A 201 -22.57 6.19 -5.45
CA ILE A 201 -21.89 5.36 -4.44
C ILE A 201 -20.88 6.23 -3.70
N THR A 202 -21.25 6.71 -2.51
CA THR A 202 -20.47 7.71 -1.76
C THR A 202 -20.34 7.32 -0.29
N ASP A 203 -19.28 7.82 0.37
CA ASP A 203 -19.11 7.75 1.83
C ASP A 203 -19.13 6.33 2.45
N ASN A 204 -18.88 5.29 1.64
CA ASN A 204 -18.87 3.90 2.07
C ASN A 204 -17.50 3.46 2.63
N LYS A 205 -17.50 2.46 3.53
CA LYS A 205 -16.31 1.84 4.13
C LYS A 205 -16.10 0.44 3.56
N TYR A 206 -14.86 0.09 3.23
CA TYR A 206 -14.53 -1.20 2.61
C TYR A 206 -13.41 -1.88 3.39
N ASN A 207 -13.76 -2.93 4.13
CA ASN A 207 -12.89 -3.70 5.01
C ASN A 207 -12.70 -5.13 4.45
N PHE A 208 -12.13 -5.23 3.24
CA PHE A 208 -11.78 -6.50 2.59
C PHE A 208 -10.67 -6.31 1.55
N ASP A 209 -9.88 -7.35 1.32
CA ASP A 209 -8.80 -7.35 0.33
C ASP A 209 -9.38 -7.32 -1.10
N LYS A 210 -8.75 -6.54 -1.98
CA LYS A 210 -9.27 -6.04 -3.26
C LYS A 210 -10.12 -7.04 -4.08
N VAL A 211 -11.20 -6.47 -4.63
CA VAL A 211 -11.94 -6.83 -5.85
C VAL A 211 -11.07 -7.53 -6.90
N GLN A 212 -11.52 -8.68 -7.43
CA GLN A 212 -10.90 -9.25 -8.63
C GLN A 212 -11.13 -8.30 -9.80
N LYS A 213 -10.08 -7.57 -10.18
CA LYS A 213 -9.80 -6.95 -11.49
C LYS A 213 -11.04 -6.47 -12.25
N THR A 214 -11.16 -5.16 -12.51
CA THR A 214 -12.02 -4.60 -13.56
C THR A 214 -11.76 -5.35 -14.87
N ILE A 215 -12.57 -6.36 -15.16
CA ILE A 215 -12.65 -6.95 -16.49
C ILE A 215 -13.67 -6.05 -17.17
N ALA A 216 -13.18 -5.22 -18.09
CA ALA A 216 -14.03 -4.75 -19.16
C ALA A 216 -14.46 -6.01 -19.92
N LEU A 217 -15.62 -6.56 -19.56
CA LEU A 217 -16.46 -7.23 -20.53
C LEU A 217 -17.04 -6.09 -21.37
N GLU A 218 -17.07 -6.28 -22.69
CA GLU A 218 -17.31 -5.20 -23.66
C GLU A 218 -18.62 -4.42 -23.44
N ASP A 219 -19.51 -4.87 -22.55
CA ASP A 219 -20.82 -4.27 -22.25
C ASP A 219 -21.12 -4.05 -20.73
N SER A 220 -20.14 -4.06 -19.82
CA SER A 220 -20.40 -3.88 -18.37
C SER A 220 -19.44 -2.91 -17.66
N VAL A 221 -19.99 -1.92 -16.96
CA VAL A 221 -19.23 -0.92 -16.19
C VAL A 221 -19.33 -1.22 -14.70
N TYR A 222 -18.19 -1.46 -14.05
CA TYR A 222 -18.11 -1.55 -12.59
C TYR A 222 -17.77 -0.17 -12.03
N VAL A 223 -18.60 0.34 -11.11
CA VAL A 223 -18.34 1.63 -10.44
C VAL A 223 -17.26 1.42 -9.37
N ASP A 224 -16.10 2.07 -9.57
CA ASP A 224 -14.96 2.01 -8.66
C ASP A 224 -15.27 2.66 -7.29
N VAL A 225 -14.73 2.03 -6.25
CA VAL A 225 -14.72 2.53 -4.87
C VAL A 225 -13.90 3.83 -4.78
N PRO A 226 -14.39 4.91 -4.13
CA PRO A 226 -13.57 6.09 -3.89
C PRO A 226 -12.32 5.71 -3.08
N VAL A 227 -11.15 5.93 -3.69
CA VAL A 227 -9.86 5.57 -3.11
C VAL A 227 -9.26 6.75 -2.33
N ASN A 228 -9.01 6.55 -1.04
CA ASN A 228 -8.23 7.45 -0.20
C ASN A 228 -6.84 7.64 -0.80
N ALA A 229 -6.47 8.89 -1.10
CA ALA A 229 -5.13 9.20 -1.55
C ALA A 229 -4.09 8.70 -0.54
N THR A 230 -3.03 8.06 -1.05
CA THR A 230 -1.91 7.60 -0.24
C THR A 230 -0.64 8.21 -0.78
N ASN A 231 0.13 8.86 0.09
CA ASN A 231 1.45 9.35 -0.25
C ASN A 231 2.49 8.34 0.26
N LEU A 232 3.30 7.85 -0.67
CA LEU A 232 4.45 7.00 -0.37
C LEU A 232 5.71 7.86 -0.28
N THR A 233 6.53 7.62 0.73
CA THR A 233 7.89 8.15 0.87
C THR A 233 8.86 7.00 1.02
N VAL A 234 9.95 7.03 0.24
CA VAL A 234 11.07 6.09 0.41
C VAL A 234 12.36 6.87 0.72
N LYS A 235 13.16 6.35 1.66
CA LYS A 235 14.46 6.91 2.03
C LYS A 235 15.52 5.82 2.08
N VAL A 236 16.65 6.12 1.45
CA VAL A 236 17.88 5.33 1.52
C VAL A 236 19.03 6.32 1.71
N VAL A 237 19.94 6.03 2.63
CA VAL A 237 21.10 6.89 2.90
C VAL A 237 22.30 6.48 2.05
N ASP A 238 23.12 7.46 1.67
CA ASP A 238 24.39 7.20 0.99
C ASP A 238 25.29 6.26 1.82
N ILE A 239 25.90 5.29 1.15
CA ILE A 239 26.78 4.30 1.76
C ILE A 239 28.12 4.24 1.03
N LYS A 240 29.10 3.54 1.59
CA LYS A 240 30.30 3.16 0.83
C LYS A 240 30.15 1.79 0.22
N GLU A 241 30.84 1.59 -0.89
CA GLU A 241 30.98 0.28 -1.52
C GLU A 241 31.38 -0.80 -0.49
N GLY A 242 30.60 -1.88 -0.43
CA GLY A 242 30.78 -2.96 0.53
C GLY A 242 29.99 -2.82 1.84
N GLU A 243 29.38 -1.67 2.15
CA GLU A 243 28.50 -1.49 3.32
C GLU A 243 27.09 -2.08 3.05
N ASP A 244 26.39 -2.50 4.11
CA ASP A 244 24.95 -2.78 4.04
C ASP A 244 24.21 -1.44 3.93
N PHE A 245 22.99 -1.44 3.42
CA PHE A 245 22.10 -0.27 3.44
C PHE A 245 20.74 -0.61 4.04
N THR A 246 19.93 0.42 4.29
CA THR A 246 18.59 0.29 4.84
C THR A 246 17.62 1.10 4.00
N ILE A 247 16.48 0.49 3.69
CA ILE A 247 15.37 1.10 2.97
C ILE A 247 14.29 1.40 3.98
N ASP A 248 13.99 2.68 4.18
CA ASP A 248 12.91 3.14 5.04
C ASP A 248 11.72 3.59 4.17
N VAL A 249 10.53 3.13 4.51
CA VAL A 249 9.28 3.41 3.80
C VAL A 249 8.25 4.00 4.75
N THR A 250 7.51 5.00 4.27
CA THR A 250 6.37 5.59 4.99
C THR A 250 5.20 5.77 4.04
N LEU A 251 4.01 5.32 4.47
CA LEU A 251 2.73 5.63 3.85
C LEU A 251 2.03 6.68 4.71
N SER A 252 1.33 7.64 4.08
CA SER A 252 0.60 8.70 4.80
C SER A 252 -0.57 8.17 5.65
N ASN A 253 -0.99 6.93 5.42
CA ASN A 253 -2.10 6.28 6.07
C ASN A 253 -1.59 5.19 7.04
N ASN A 254 -2.24 5.05 8.20
CA ASN A 254 -1.89 4.05 9.22
C ASN A 254 -2.41 2.66 8.82
N LEU A 255 -1.79 2.06 7.80
CA LEU A 255 -2.16 0.75 7.26
C LEU A 255 -0.99 -0.23 7.29
N THR A 256 -1.32 -1.52 7.18
CA THR A 256 -0.33 -2.61 7.05
C THR A 256 -0.34 -3.11 5.62
N ALA A 257 0.80 -3.04 4.93
CA ALA A 257 0.93 -3.46 3.54
C ALA A 257 2.38 -3.78 3.18
N ASN A 258 2.61 -4.34 2.00
CA ASN A 258 3.95 -4.48 1.43
C ASN A 258 4.17 -3.40 0.36
N VAL A 259 5.35 -2.78 0.40
CA VAL A 259 5.82 -1.83 -0.61
C VAL A 259 6.97 -2.47 -1.38
N SER A 260 6.85 -2.49 -2.71
CA SER A 260 7.88 -2.99 -3.60
C SER A 260 8.87 -1.86 -3.89
N VAL A 261 10.15 -2.08 -3.65
CA VAL A 261 11.22 -1.13 -3.89
C VAL A 261 12.22 -1.74 -4.85
N VAL A 262 12.50 -1.07 -5.97
CA VAL A 262 13.43 -1.52 -6.99
C VAL A 262 14.71 -0.68 -6.92
N ILE A 263 15.85 -1.35 -6.78
CA ILE A 263 17.19 -0.74 -6.84
C ILE A 263 18.03 -1.61 -7.76
N ASN A 264 18.58 -1.02 -8.83
CA ASN A 264 19.40 -1.74 -9.82
C ASN A 264 18.69 -2.95 -10.44
N GLN A 265 17.43 -2.79 -10.85
CA GLN A 265 16.57 -3.85 -11.41
C GLN A 265 16.28 -5.03 -10.44
N LYS A 266 16.71 -4.93 -9.18
CA LYS A 266 16.38 -5.89 -8.13
C LYS A 266 15.25 -5.36 -7.27
N GLU A 267 14.24 -6.18 -7.06
CA GLU A 267 13.07 -5.87 -6.24
C GLU A 267 13.28 -6.30 -4.79
N TYR A 268 12.86 -5.44 -3.86
CA TYR A 268 12.88 -5.65 -2.41
C TYR A 268 11.48 -5.36 -1.86
N ASN A 269 10.93 -6.28 -1.06
CA ASN A 269 9.62 -6.09 -0.43
C ASN A 269 9.81 -5.59 1.00
N VAL A 270 9.33 -4.36 1.28
CA VAL A 270 9.34 -3.76 2.61
C VAL A 270 7.97 -3.93 3.25
N SER A 271 7.89 -4.66 4.35
CA SER A 271 6.66 -4.76 5.15
C SER A 271 6.47 -3.50 5.97
N VAL A 272 5.32 -2.85 5.78
CA VAL A 272 4.88 -1.64 6.46
C VAL A 272 3.81 -2.03 7.46
N VAL A 273 3.95 -1.58 8.71
CA VAL A 273 2.97 -1.77 9.79
C VAL A 273 2.67 -0.39 10.37
N ASN A 274 1.38 -0.06 10.51
CA ASN A 274 0.93 1.25 10.97
C ASN A 274 1.59 2.41 10.20
N GLY A 275 1.65 2.29 8.86
CA GLY A 275 2.18 3.33 7.97
C GLY A 275 3.71 3.43 7.89
N THR A 276 4.48 2.64 8.64
CA THR A 276 5.96 2.66 8.57
C THR A 276 6.59 1.27 8.39
N GLY A 277 7.69 1.20 7.63
CA GLY A 277 8.44 -0.04 7.41
C GLY A 277 9.92 0.23 7.17
N SER A 278 10.79 -0.73 7.54
CA SER A 278 12.23 -0.62 7.33
C SER A 278 12.82 -1.99 6.97
N LEU A 279 13.69 -2.03 5.97
CA LEU A 279 14.34 -3.24 5.49
C LEU A 279 15.86 -3.04 5.41
N LYS A 280 16.61 -3.84 6.17
CA LYS A 280 18.07 -3.90 6.04
C LYS A 280 18.46 -4.82 4.88
N VAL A 281 19.29 -4.31 3.97
CA VAL A 281 19.75 -5.02 2.78
C VAL A 281 21.25 -5.23 2.83
N SER A 282 21.68 -6.49 2.70
CA SER A 282 23.09 -6.91 2.77
C SER A 282 23.78 -6.97 1.41
N ASP A 283 23.06 -6.68 0.32
CA ASP A 283 23.61 -6.69 -1.03
C ASP A 283 24.73 -5.66 -1.18
N LYS A 284 25.75 -6.05 -1.96
CA LYS A 284 26.94 -5.23 -2.17
C LYS A 284 26.83 -4.55 -3.52
N LEU A 285 26.55 -3.26 -3.46
CA LEU A 285 26.49 -2.41 -4.63
C LEU A 285 27.89 -1.86 -4.93
N ALA A 286 28.23 -1.86 -6.21
CA ALA A 286 29.43 -1.17 -6.70
C ALA A 286 29.24 0.33 -6.53
N ALA A 287 30.33 1.10 -6.61
CA ALA A 287 30.18 2.54 -6.50
C ALA A 287 29.47 3.16 -7.71
N ASN A 288 28.28 3.69 -7.48
CA ASN A 288 27.46 4.40 -8.45
C ASN A 288 26.41 5.26 -7.70
N THR A 289 25.70 6.11 -8.43
CA THR A 289 24.41 6.62 -7.98
C THR A 289 23.33 5.62 -8.39
N TYR A 290 22.50 5.21 -7.45
CA TYR A 290 21.43 4.26 -7.67
C TYR A 290 20.08 4.95 -7.58
N ASN A 291 19.24 4.72 -8.58
CA ASN A 291 17.83 5.05 -8.53
C ASN A 291 17.12 4.05 -7.62
N VAL A 292 16.20 4.57 -6.82
CA VAL A 292 15.32 3.81 -5.94
C VAL A 292 13.91 4.15 -6.36
N GLU A 293 13.17 3.16 -6.85
CA GLU A 293 11.77 3.31 -7.22
C GLU A 293 10.93 2.50 -6.26
N ALA A 294 10.05 3.16 -5.51
CA ALA A 294 9.13 2.52 -4.59
C ALA A 294 7.72 2.57 -5.17
N SER A 295 7.01 1.43 -5.09
CA SER A 295 5.63 1.29 -5.53
C SER A 295 4.80 0.61 -4.45
N PHE A 296 3.74 1.29 -4.06
CA PHE A 296 2.64 0.73 -3.31
C PHE A 296 1.51 0.45 -4.30
N LYS A 297 1.12 -0.82 -4.46
CA LYS A 297 0.11 -1.25 -5.44
C LYS A 297 -1.33 -0.82 -5.08
N GLY A 298 -1.50 -0.14 -3.95
CA GLY A 298 -2.81 0.15 -3.36
C GLY A 298 -3.27 -0.99 -2.46
N LEU A 299 -4.08 -0.65 -1.47
CA LEU A 299 -4.77 -1.59 -0.59
C LEU A 299 -6.10 -0.93 -0.26
N SER A 300 -7.22 -1.43 -0.81
CA SER A 300 -8.53 -0.79 -0.63
C SER A 300 -8.78 -0.44 0.85
N PRO A 301 -9.26 0.76 1.18
CA PRO A 301 -9.69 1.85 0.29
C PRO A 301 -8.56 2.79 -0.17
N TYR A 302 -7.29 2.44 -0.02
CA TYR A 302 -6.14 3.30 -0.28
C TYR A 302 -5.59 3.17 -1.71
N ALA A 303 -5.46 4.32 -2.38
CA ALA A 303 -4.94 4.43 -3.74
C ALA A 303 -3.50 3.89 -3.83
N ALA A 304 -3.16 3.33 -5.00
CA ALA A 304 -1.78 3.05 -5.35
C ALA A 304 -0.96 4.35 -5.36
N SER A 305 0.32 4.25 -5.03
CA SER A 305 1.22 5.40 -5.06
C SER A 305 2.65 4.97 -5.33
N THR A 306 3.42 5.90 -5.91
CA THR A 306 4.82 5.67 -6.24
C THR A 306 5.66 6.81 -5.70
N ASN A 307 6.92 6.51 -5.42
CA ASN A 307 7.91 7.50 -5.04
C ASN A 307 9.27 7.09 -5.58
N ALA A 308 10.10 8.06 -5.95
CA ALA A 308 11.45 7.80 -6.40
C ALA A 308 12.44 8.66 -5.64
N THR A 309 13.60 8.08 -5.35
CA THR A 309 14.74 8.80 -4.77
C THR A 309 16.04 8.25 -5.36
N THR A 310 17.16 8.84 -4.96
CA THR A 310 18.48 8.32 -5.31
C THR A 310 19.35 8.28 -4.06
N PHE A 311 20.30 7.35 -4.04
CA PHE A 311 21.38 7.35 -3.07
C PHE A 311 22.69 6.99 -3.76
N LYS A 312 23.79 7.41 -3.16
CA LYS A 312 25.12 7.23 -3.71
C LYS A 312 25.86 6.14 -2.94
N VAL A 313 26.41 5.21 -3.69
CA VAL A 313 27.41 4.26 -3.19
C VAL A 313 28.78 4.82 -3.56
N GLU A 314 29.52 5.27 -2.57
CA GLU A 314 30.82 5.89 -2.79
C GLU A 314 31.93 4.84 -2.91
N LYS A 315 32.80 4.98 -3.93
CA LYS A 315 34.01 4.15 -4.04
C LYS A 315 34.80 4.22 -2.75
N VAL A 316 35.19 3.07 -2.25
CA VAL A 316 36.24 3.00 -1.24
C VAL A 316 37.57 3.25 -1.96
N SER A 317 37.97 4.51 -2.11
CA SER A 317 39.22 4.85 -2.80
C SER A 317 40.42 4.15 -2.14
N ALA A 318 41.08 3.26 -2.86
CA ALA A 318 42.44 2.84 -2.51
C ALA A 318 43.36 4.08 -2.54
N PRO A 319 44.28 4.26 -1.58
CA PRO A 319 45.15 5.44 -1.58
C PRO A 319 46.15 5.34 -2.75
N ALA A 320 45.93 6.10 -3.83
CA ALA A 320 46.87 6.21 -4.94
C ALA A 320 47.71 7.50 -4.86
N SER A 321 48.98 7.35 -5.19
CA SER A 321 49.98 8.39 -5.42
C SER A 321 49.57 9.33 -6.57
N ASP A 322 49.82 10.63 -6.38
CA ASP A 322 49.62 11.70 -7.37
C ASP A 322 50.24 11.40 -8.75
N LYS A 323 49.48 11.70 -9.82
CA LYS A 323 49.79 12.81 -10.74
C LYS A 323 48.61 13.15 -11.66
N ASP A 324 48.20 14.41 -11.52
CA ASP A 324 47.67 15.35 -12.52
C ASP A 324 46.17 15.73 -12.58
N LYS A 325 46.00 17.06 -12.50
CA LYS A 325 44.92 17.99 -12.91
C LYS A 325 43.47 17.93 -12.37
N GLN A 326 43.31 18.66 -11.25
CA GLN A 326 42.24 19.59 -10.80
C GLN A 326 40.94 19.79 -11.62
N THR A 327 39.77 19.64 -10.97
CA THR A 327 38.64 20.61 -10.89
C THR A 327 37.75 20.28 -9.67
N THR A 328 36.98 21.24 -9.13
CA THR A 328 36.62 21.47 -7.71
C THR A 328 35.17 21.11 -7.26
N THR A 329 34.97 20.62 -6.01
CA THR A 329 33.85 20.86 -5.02
C THR A 329 33.98 19.94 -3.76
N PRO A 330 33.18 20.10 -2.67
CA PRO A 330 33.49 20.69 -1.34
C PRO A 330 34.31 19.84 -0.31
N LYS A 331 34.75 20.51 0.77
CA LYS A 331 35.96 20.24 1.58
C LYS A 331 35.70 19.50 2.92
N VAL A 332 36.00 18.19 2.99
CA VAL A 332 36.17 17.50 4.29
C VAL A 332 37.51 17.90 4.93
N THR A 333 37.46 18.59 6.07
CA THR A 333 38.67 19.10 6.76
C THR A 333 39.41 17.98 7.51
N LYS A 334 40.39 17.35 6.86
CA LYS A 334 41.33 16.38 7.47
C LYS A 334 42.00 16.97 8.73
N LYS A 335 42.10 16.18 9.82
CA LYS A 335 42.75 16.61 11.07
C LYS A 335 44.27 16.75 10.88
N ALA A 336 44.85 17.88 11.29
CA ALA A 336 46.30 18.11 11.21
C ALA A 336 47.08 17.11 12.09
N THR A 337 48.20 16.58 11.57
CA THR A 337 49.06 15.66 12.32
C THR A 337 50.43 16.23 12.63
N LYS A 338 51.00 15.80 13.75
CA LYS A 338 52.32 16.21 14.24
C LYS A 338 53.17 14.99 14.55
N ILE A 339 54.36 14.93 13.95
CA ILE A 339 55.41 13.97 14.32
C ILE A 339 56.25 14.57 15.44
N THR A 340 56.37 13.85 16.54
CA THR A 340 57.34 14.13 17.61
C THR A 340 58.50 13.15 17.50
N ALA A 341 59.71 13.68 17.34
CA ALA A 341 60.94 12.93 17.10
C ALA A 341 62.11 13.66 17.76
N LYS A 342 62.93 12.96 18.56
CA LYS A 342 64.07 13.54 19.29
C LYS A 342 65.39 13.22 18.59
N LYS A 343 66.38 14.10 18.71
CA LYS A 343 67.76 13.81 18.28
C LYS A 343 68.24 12.50 18.92
N ALA A 344 68.94 11.66 18.17
CA ALA A 344 69.45 10.39 18.65
C ALA A 344 70.92 10.21 18.30
N THR A 345 71.66 9.53 19.18
CA THR A 345 73.06 9.16 18.95
C THR A 345 73.20 7.64 19.05
N PHE A 346 73.86 7.03 18.07
CA PHE A 346 74.11 5.59 18.02
C PHE A 346 75.60 5.30 17.88
N LYS A 347 76.07 4.19 18.48
CA LYS A 347 77.43 3.66 18.24
C LYS A 347 77.50 3.00 16.86
N ALA A 348 78.60 3.20 16.13
CA ALA A 348 78.80 2.66 14.78
C ALA A 348 78.65 1.12 14.77
N LYS A 349 79.25 0.46 15.76
CA LYS A 349 79.22 -1.00 15.97
C LYS A 349 77.84 -1.63 16.19
N LYS A 350 76.78 -0.84 16.48
CA LYS A 350 75.44 -1.38 16.71
C LYS A 350 74.78 -1.79 15.38
N LYS A 351 74.67 -3.10 15.14
CA LYS A 351 74.11 -3.71 13.90
C LYS A 351 72.68 -3.23 13.59
N THR A 352 71.82 -3.11 14.60
CA THR A 352 70.45 -2.56 14.45
C THR A 352 70.20 -1.43 15.44
N LYS A 353 69.99 -0.22 14.92
CA LYS A 353 69.72 0.99 15.70
C LYS A 353 68.20 1.21 15.74
N LYS A 354 67.57 1.04 16.90
CA LYS A 354 66.13 1.27 17.09
C LYS A 354 65.87 2.75 17.29
N TYR A 355 65.00 3.35 16.48
CA TYR A 355 64.65 4.76 16.56
C TYR A 355 63.13 4.93 16.59
N THR A 356 62.60 5.57 17.65
CA THR A 356 61.15 5.66 17.88
C THR A 356 60.65 7.09 17.72
N ILE A 357 59.51 7.23 17.05
CA ILE A 357 58.77 8.49 16.91
C ILE A 357 57.35 8.34 17.44
N VAL A 358 56.67 9.46 17.67
CA VAL A 358 55.24 9.52 18.02
C VAL A 358 54.51 10.33 16.96
N LEU A 359 53.38 9.82 16.46
CA LEU A 359 52.48 10.52 15.53
C LEU A 359 51.11 10.74 16.19
N LYS A 360 50.69 12.00 16.27
CA LYS A 360 49.39 12.40 16.84
C LYS A 360 48.64 13.39 15.96
N ALA A 361 47.32 13.42 16.08
CA ALA A 361 46.44 14.45 15.59
C ALA A 361 45.78 15.14 16.81
N GLY A 362 46.24 16.34 17.16
CA GLY A 362 45.93 16.93 18.46
C GLY A 362 46.37 16.02 19.61
N LYS A 363 45.45 15.70 20.53
CA LYS A 363 45.69 14.77 21.65
C LYS A 363 45.62 13.29 21.25
N THR A 364 45.07 12.98 20.07
CA THR A 364 44.77 11.60 19.62
C THR A 364 45.97 10.93 18.96
N ALA A 365 46.28 9.70 19.36
CA ALA A 365 47.28 8.87 18.70
C ALA A 365 46.81 8.42 17.31
N VAL A 366 47.64 8.59 16.29
CA VAL A 366 47.38 8.05 14.95
C VAL A 366 47.93 6.63 14.89
N LYS A 367 47.06 5.64 15.06
CA LYS A 367 47.40 4.22 15.27
C LYS A 367 47.40 3.45 13.94
N LYS A 368 48.18 2.37 13.87
CA LYS A 368 48.25 1.42 12.73
C LYS A 368 48.56 2.06 11.38
N VAL A 369 49.22 3.23 11.36
CA VAL A 369 49.63 3.89 10.11
C VAL A 369 51.11 3.71 9.82
N LYS A 370 51.44 3.58 8.54
CA LYS A 370 52.82 3.44 8.06
C LYS A 370 53.50 4.81 8.04
N VAL A 371 54.68 4.88 8.65
CA VAL A 371 55.59 6.03 8.59
C VAL A 371 56.91 5.60 7.98
N THR A 372 57.58 6.53 7.33
CA THR A 372 58.89 6.30 6.69
C THR A 372 59.97 7.17 7.32
N LEU A 373 61.18 6.65 7.38
CA LEU A 373 62.39 7.34 7.84
C LEU A 373 63.45 7.20 6.75
N LYS A 374 63.80 8.30 6.08
CA LYS A 374 64.95 8.37 5.18
C LYS A 374 66.15 8.91 5.95
N VAL A 375 67.22 8.13 6.04
CA VAL A 375 68.47 8.53 6.70
C VAL A 375 69.66 7.93 5.95
N GLY A 376 70.61 8.77 5.54
CA GLY A 376 71.63 8.38 4.55
C GLY A 376 70.98 8.03 3.19
N LYS A 377 71.48 6.98 2.53
CA LYS A 377 70.97 6.50 1.24
C LYS A 377 69.80 5.50 1.36
N LYS A 378 69.29 5.22 2.57
CA LYS A 378 68.26 4.19 2.80
C LYS A 378 67.01 4.74 3.45
N THR A 379 65.89 4.08 3.15
CA THR A 379 64.56 4.37 3.70
C THR A 379 64.07 3.17 4.49
N TYR A 380 63.61 3.43 5.71
CA TYR A 380 63.06 2.44 6.63
C TYR A 380 61.57 2.70 6.82
N LYS A 381 60.79 1.63 6.97
CA LYS A 381 59.34 1.69 7.21
C LYS A 381 59.03 1.17 8.61
N ALA A 382 58.08 1.78 9.29
CA ALA A 382 57.53 1.29 10.55
C ALA A 382 56.04 1.63 10.62
N THR A 383 55.27 0.85 11.39
CA THR A 383 53.85 1.10 11.61
C THR A 383 53.65 1.60 13.04
N THR A 384 52.78 2.60 13.23
CA THR A 384 52.46 3.11 14.57
C THR A 384 51.62 2.11 15.35
N ASN A 385 51.93 1.92 16.64
CA ASN A 385 51.12 1.08 17.53
C ASN A 385 49.92 1.85 18.10
N SER A 386 49.22 1.24 19.08
CA SER A 386 48.06 1.84 19.75
C SER A 386 48.34 3.17 20.45
N LYS A 387 49.60 3.49 20.76
CA LYS A 387 50.04 4.75 21.38
C LYS A 387 50.58 5.76 20.36
N GLY A 388 50.42 5.49 19.06
CA GLY A 388 50.96 6.32 17.97
C GLY A 388 52.48 6.22 17.85
N LYS A 389 53.12 5.25 18.52
CA LYS A 389 54.58 5.07 18.48
C LYS A 389 54.97 4.17 17.33
N ALA A 390 55.94 4.60 16.51
CA ALA A 390 56.54 3.77 15.47
C ALA A 390 58.05 3.64 15.73
N THR A 391 58.57 2.41 15.70
CA THR A 391 59.99 2.13 15.95
C THR A 391 60.64 1.58 14.69
N PHE A 392 61.56 2.36 14.12
CA PHE A 392 62.36 1.98 12.96
C PHE A 392 63.54 1.10 13.38
N LYS A 393 63.78 0.02 12.65
CA LYS A 393 65.00 -0.80 12.74
C LYS A 393 66.00 -0.35 11.67
N ILE A 394 66.94 0.52 12.04
CA ILE A 394 67.94 1.08 11.13
C ILE A 394 69.15 0.14 11.09
N THR A 395 69.34 -0.57 9.97
CA THR A 395 70.38 -1.61 9.81
C THR A 395 71.54 -1.18 8.90
N LYS A 396 71.32 -0.20 8.01
CA LYS A 396 72.30 0.28 7.03
C LYS A 396 72.66 1.75 7.31
N LEU A 397 73.30 2.00 8.46
CA LEU A 397 73.81 3.32 8.88
C LEU A 397 75.05 3.15 9.80
N ASN A 398 76.19 2.81 9.19
CA ASN A 398 77.39 2.35 9.92
C ASN A 398 78.58 3.31 9.85
N LYS A 399 78.54 4.31 8.96
CA LYS A 399 79.59 5.33 8.88
C LYS A 399 79.39 6.37 10.00
N LYS A 400 80.50 6.83 10.60
CA LYS A 400 80.51 7.92 11.58
C LYS A 400 80.03 9.20 10.89
N GLY A 401 79.20 10.00 11.56
CA GLY A 401 78.74 11.27 11.01
C GLY A 401 77.44 11.77 11.61
N LYS A 402 77.08 13.01 11.26
CA LYS A 402 75.78 13.61 11.56
C LYS A 402 74.89 13.49 10.32
N TYR A 403 73.77 12.80 10.46
CA TYR A 403 72.81 12.57 9.38
C TYR A 403 71.52 13.34 9.65
N THR A 404 71.04 14.07 8.64
CA THR A 404 69.68 14.61 8.66
C THR A 404 68.73 13.50 8.25
N ALA A 405 67.90 13.04 9.19
CA ALA A 405 66.86 12.06 8.96
C ALA A 405 65.52 12.75 8.69
N VAL A 406 64.80 12.28 7.68
CA VAL A 406 63.48 12.80 7.29
C VAL A 406 62.43 11.76 7.60
N ILE A 407 61.53 12.07 8.53
CA ILE A 407 60.37 11.25 8.84
C ILE A 407 59.18 11.78 8.06
N LYS A 408 58.46 10.90 7.36
CA LYS A 408 57.25 11.25 6.62
C LYS A 408 56.10 10.34 7.00
N PHE A 409 54.97 10.95 7.35
CA PHE A 409 53.65 10.35 7.31
C PHE A 409 52.92 10.94 6.11
N ALA A 410 52.50 10.10 5.17
CA ALA A 410 51.88 10.53 3.92
C ALA A 410 50.43 11.03 4.08
N GLY A 411 49.87 11.00 5.30
CA GLY A 411 48.45 11.28 5.52
C GLY A 411 47.58 10.07 5.22
N ASN A 412 46.28 10.22 5.47
CA ASN A 412 45.24 9.29 5.01
C ASN A 412 43.90 10.04 4.86
N LYS A 413 42.78 9.32 4.68
CA LYS A 413 41.44 9.92 4.55
C LYS A 413 41.09 10.88 5.70
N ASN A 414 41.58 10.60 6.91
CA ASN A 414 41.17 11.32 8.14
C ASN A 414 42.24 12.31 8.65
N PHE A 415 43.50 12.12 8.27
CA PHE A 415 44.65 12.81 8.85
C PHE A 415 45.52 13.44 7.76
N LYS A 416 45.86 14.73 7.91
CA LYS A 416 46.76 15.43 6.97
C LYS A 416 48.16 14.79 6.99
N PRO A 417 48.89 14.77 5.85
CA PRO A 417 50.31 14.41 5.83
C PRO A 417 51.12 15.31 6.75
N THR A 418 52.24 14.80 7.22
CA THR A 418 53.19 15.60 7.99
C THR A 418 54.60 15.03 7.83
N SER A 419 55.60 15.90 7.93
CA SER A 419 56.99 15.50 7.87
C SER A 419 57.81 16.21 8.94
N LYS A 420 58.88 15.57 9.41
CA LYS A 420 59.79 16.15 10.39
C LYS A 420 61.23 15.76 10.06
N LYS A 421 62.12 16.76 10.02
CA LYS A 421 63.57 16.56 9.98
C LYS A 421 64.13 16.47 11.39
N VAL A 422 65.08 15.57 11.61
CA VAL A 422 65.78 15.38 12.89
C VAL A 422 67.22 14.96 12.66
N LYS A 423 68.14 15.34 13.54
CA LYS A 423 69.56 14.93 13.46
C LYS A 423 69.76 13.58 14.15
N ILE A 424 70.33 12.62 13.43
CA ILE A 424 70.81 11.33 13.95
C ILE A 424 72.34 11.33 13.85
N THR A 425 73.03 11.15 14.98
CA THR A 425 74.51 11.10 15.03
C THR A 425 74.99 9.67 15.19
N VAL A 426 75.96 9.25 14.38
CA VAL A 426 76.69 7.99 14.58
C VAL A 426 78.09 8.33 15.09
N LYS A 427 78.41 7.88 16.32
CA LYS A 427 79.73 8.01 16.95
C LYS A 427 80.48 6.67 16.90
N LYS A 428 81.80 6.69 17.16
CA LYS A 428 82.61 5.47 17.26
C LYS A 428 81.97 4.46 18.20
#